data_AF-A0A662ELS7-F1
#
_entry.id   AF-A0A662ELS7-F1
#
_cell.length_a   1.000
_cell.length_b   1.000
_cell.length_c   1.000
_cell.angle_alpha   90.00
_cell.angle_beta   90.00
_cell.angle_gamma   90.00
#
_symmetry.space_group_name_H-M   'P 1'
#
loop_
_entity.id
_entity.type
_entity.pdbx_description
1 polymer ?
#
loop_
_entity_poly.entity_id
_entity_poly.type
_entity_poly.pdbx_seq_one_letter_code
_entity_poly.pdbx_strand_id
1 'polypeptide(L)'
;MWIVNAFLYDRGGPRLTANFAGMQASCGDATVIPYRTGKVDFSVGCYGCRSAGGLAPEEMYVGLPRADLDRLMGAMERLKRAMRKFGVHDQKEVKVV
;
A
#
# COMPACT_ATOMS: atom_id res chain seq x y z
N MET A 1 -1.04 6.92 -4.71
CA MET A 1 -1.16 7.10 -3.24
C MET A 1 -2.57 6.85 -2.68
N TRP A 2 -3.42 6.03 -3.33
CA TRP A 2 -4.78 5.78 -2.86
C TRP A 2 -4.86 5.05 -1.52
N ILE A 3 -4.02 4.03 -1.33
CA ILE A 3 -3.97 3.24 -0.09
C ILE A 3 -3.71 4.15 1.12
N VAL A 4 -2.64 4.94 1.06
CA VAL A 4 -2.27 5.90 2.13
C VAL A 4 -3.39 6.90 2.39
N ASN A 5 -3.96 7.47 1.33
CA ASN A 5 -5.04 8.44 1.45
C ASN A 5 -6.32 7.82 2.03
N ALA A 6 -6.61 6.56 1.73
CA ALA A 6 -7.76 5.86 2.29
C ALA A 6 -7.60 5.62 3.79
N PHE A 7 -6.40 5.24 4.25
CA PHE A 7 -6.11 5.15 5.69
C PHE A 7 -6.25 6.50 6.39
N LEU A 8 -5.74 7.57 5.78
CA LEU A 8 -5.87 8.93 6.31
C LEU A 8 -7.35 9.37 6.40
N TYR A 9 -8.11 9.11 5.33
CA TYR A 9 -9.53 9.46 5.24
C TYR A 9 -10.39 8.72 6.27
N ASP A 10 -10.02 7.48 6.59
CA ASP A 10 -10.82 6.62 7.47
C ASP A 10 -10.45 6.73 8.96
N ARG A 11 -9.15 6.81 9.29
CA ARG A 11 -8.70 6.86 10.69
C ARG A 11 -8.65 8.28 11.24
N GLY A 12 -8.48 9.27 10.37
CA GLY A 12 -7.95 10.58 10.77
C GLY A 12 -6.52 10.44 11.33
N GLY A 13 -5.74 11.52 11.31
CA GLY A 13 -4.42 11.52 11.96
C GLY A 13 -3.24 11.07 11.08
N PRO A 14 -2.07 10.79 11.68
CA PRO A 14 -0.77 11.16 11.11
C PRO A 14 -0.26 10.22 10.01
N ARG A 15 0.83 10.65 9.36
CA ARG A 15 1.54 9.95 8.28
C ARG A 15 1.71 8.45 8.58
N LEU A 16 1.53 7.62 7.55
CA LEU A 16 1.99 6.25 7.59
C LEU A 16 3.52 6.23 7.76
N THR A 17 3.98 5.37 8.67
CA THR A 17 5.41 5.12 8.90
C THR A 17 5.73 3.76 8.31
N ALA A 18 6.79 3.70 7.52
CA ALA A 18 7.25 2.50 6.83
C ALA A 18 8.70 2.23 7.18
N ASN A 19 9.13 0.97 7.13
CA ASN A 19 10.53 0.62 7.30
C ASN A 19 11.26 0.73 5.97
N PHE A 20 12.54 1.09 6.02
CA PHE A 20 13.36 1.19 4.82
C PHE A 20 14.76 0.66 5.09
N ALA A 21 15.27 -0.17 4.20
CA ALA A 21 16.60 -0.74 4.26
C ALA A 21 17.24 -0.74 2.86
N GLY A 22 18.57 -0.59 2.78
CA GLY A 22 19.28 -0.65 1.50
C GLY A 22 19.17 -2.03 0.81
N MET A 23 19.03 -3.10 1.60
CA MET A 23 18.65 -4.42 1.12
C MET A 23 17.27 -4.77 1.70
N GLN A 24 16.25 -4.52 0.90
CA GLN A 24 14.88 -4.89 1.21
C GLN A 24 14.62 -6.36 0.89
N ALA A 25 14.14 -7.10 1.87
CA ALA A 25 13.56 -8.42 1.64
C ALA A 25 12.07 -8.22 1.36
N SER A 26 11.69 -8.06 0.09
CA SER A 26 10.30 -7.75 -0.28
C SER A 26 9.29 -8.77 0.25
N CYS A 27 9.69 -10.04 0.41
CA CYS A 27 8.86 -11.03 1.08
C CYS A 27 8.60 -10.68 2.56
N GLY A 28 9.62 -10.22 3.29
CA GLY A 28 9.51 -9.76 4.67
C GLY A 28 8.71 -8.46 4.78
N ASP A 29 9.01 -7.49 3.93
CA ASP A 29 8.35 -6.17 3.93
C ASP A 29 6.86 -6.28 3.56
N ALA A 30 6.51 -7.11 2.57
CA ALA A 30 5.13 -7.24 2.11
C ALA A 30 4.28 -8.20 2.98
N THR A 31 4.89 -9.15 3.69
CA THR A 31 4.14 -10.19 4.43
C THR A 31 4.47 -10.20 5.92
N VAL A 32 5.72 -10.44 6.30
CA VAL A 32 6.12 -10.66 7.71
C VAL A 32 5.92 -9.42 8.55
N ILE A 33 6.36 -8.24 8.08
CA ILE A 33 6.23 -6.99 8.83
C ILE A 33 4.74 -6.62 9.04
N PRO A 34 3.88 -6.61 8.00
CA PRO A 34 2.46 -6.35 8.21
C PRO A 34 1.77 -7.36 9.11
N TYR A 35 2.12 -8.65 8.97
CA TYR A 35 1.57 -9.71 9.81
C TYR A 35 1.94 -9.54 11.28
N ARG A 36 3.21 -9.24 11.58
CA ARG A 36 3.68 -9.13 12.98
C ARG A 36 3.34 -7.80 13.63
N THR A 37 3.36 -6.71 12.89
CA THR A 37 3.18 -5.36 13.45
C THR A 37 1.76 -4.84 13.36
N GLY A 38 0.92 -5.43 12.50
CA GLY A 38 -0.41 -4.92 12.19
C GLY A 38 -0.37 -3.55 11.49
N LYS A 39 0.77 -3.18 10.89
CA LYS A 39 0.95 -1.91 10.17
C LYS A 39 1.23 -2.15 8.70
N VAL A 40 0.80 -1.21 7.86
CA VAL A 40 1.16 -1.20 6.44
C VAL A 40 2.66 -0.97 6.29
N ASP A 41 3.28 -1.63 5.33
CA ASP A 41 4.67 -1.37 4.96
C ASP A 41 4.85 -1.27 3.44
N PHE A 42 5.96 -0.66 3.00
CA PHE A 42 6.25 -0.43 1.60
C PHE A 42 7.62 -1.00 1.23
N SER A 43 7.70 -1.69 0.09
CA SER A 43 8.96 -2.19 -0.44
C SER A 43 9.15 -1.72 -1.86
N VAL A 44 10.20 -0.93 -2.11
CA VAL A 44 10.61 -0.60 -3.48
C VAL A 44 11.39 -1.75 -4.11
N GLY A 45 11.68 -2.82 -3.35
CA GLY A 45 12.40 -3.99 -3.81
C GLY A 45 13.89 -3.74 -3.99
N CYS A 46 14.73 -4.59 -3.38
CA CYS A 46 16.15 -4.62 -3.70
C CYS A 46 16.39 -5.23 -5.09
N TYR A 47 17.61 -5.09 -5.62
CA TYR A 47 17.98 -5.66 -6.91
C TYR A 47 17.65 -7.16 -7.03
N GLY A 48 17.83 -7.94 -5.96
CA GLY A 48 17.51 -9.37 -5.92
C GLY A 48 16.01 -9.65 -5.94
N CYS A 49 15.22 -8.90 -5.17
CA CYS A 49 13.76 -9.05 -5.17
C CYS A 49 13.14 -8.60 -6.50
N ARG A 50 13.72 -7.59 -7.15
CA ARG A 50 13.28 -7.12 -8.48
C ARG A 50 13.61 -8.13 -9.57
N SER A 51 14.81 -8.70 -9.57
CA SER A 51 15.20 -9.71 -10.56
C SER A 51 14.44 -11.02 -10.38
N ALA A 52 14.25 -11.49 -9.14
CA ALA A 52 13.55 -12.73 -8.85
C ALA A 52 12.03 -12.61 -8.92
N GLY A 53 11.48 -11.45 -8.52
CA GLY A 53 10.04 -11.20 -8.45
C GLY A 53 9.44 -10.58 -9.71
N GLY A 54 10.25 -10.22 -10.71
CA GLY A 54 9.77 -9.64 -11.97
C GLY A 54 9.12 -8.25 -11.82
N LEU A 55 9.50 -7.50 -10.78
CA LEU A 55 8.91 -6.19 -10.47
C LEU A 55 9.40 -5.12 -11.46
N ALA A 56 8.48 -4.49 -12.19
CA ALA A 56 8.82 -3.44 -13.16
C ALA A 56 9.42 -2.19 -12.47
N PRO A 57 10.17 -1.34 -13.19
CA PRO A 57 10.82 -0.16 -12.60
C PRO A 57 9.84 0.78 -11.89
N GLU A 58 8.61 0.88 -12.38
CA GLU A 58 7.54 1.75 -11.85
C GLU A 58 6.70 1.09 -10.75
N GLU A 59 6.96 -0.19 -10.46
CA GLU A 59 6.21 -0.96 -9.47
C GLU A 59 6.92 -1.02 -8.11
N MET A 60 6.10 -1.20 -7.08
CA MET A 60 6.51 -1.41 -5.69
C MET A 60 5.51 -2.33 -5.00
N TYR A 61 5.94 -3.01 -3.93
CA TYR A 61 5.04 -3.79 -3.09
C TYR A 61 4.48 -2.94 -1.95
N VAL A 62 3.23 -3.24 -1.58
CA VAL A 62 2.58 -2.68 -0.40
C VAL A 62 2.09 -3.84 0.45
N GLY A 63 2.65 -3.98 1.64
CA GLY A 63 2.24 -4.96 2.62
C GLY A 63 1.03 -4.48 3.40
N LEU A 64 -0.08 -5.22 3.36
CA LEU A 64 -1.32 -4.86 4.05
C LEU A 64 -1.64 -5.86 5.16
N PRO A 65 -1.92 -5.40 6.40
CA PRO A 65 -2.44 -6.27 7.45
C PRO A 65 -3.82 -6.81 7.08
N ARG A 66 -4.06 -8.11 7.21
CA ARG A 66 -5.37 -8.71 6.88
C ARG A 66 -6.52 -8.06 7.65
N ALA A 67 -6.30 -7.72 8.91
CA ALA A 67 -7.30 -7.07 9.77
C ALA A 67 -7.78 -5.72 9.23
N ASP A 68 -6.98 -5.06 8.40
CA ASP A 68 -7.28 -3.74 7.84
C ASP A 68 -7.93 -3.80 6.46
N LEU A 69 -7.97 -4.96 5.81
CA LEU A 69 -8.37 -5.07 4.40
C LEU A 69 -9.82 -4.62 4.16
N ASP A 70 -10.79 -5.16 4.93
CA ASP A 70 -12.21 -4.83 4.74
C ASP A 70 -12.49 -3.36 5.04
N ARG A 71 -11.82 -2.83 6.06
CA ARG A 71 -11.88 -1.42 6.45
C ARG A 71 -11.28 -0.52 5.36
N LEU A 72 -10.13 -0.90 4.80
CA LEU A 72 -9.45 -0.19 3.72
C LEU A 72 -10.31 -0.14 2.47
N MET A 73 -10.94 -1.26 2.06
CA MET A 73 -11.83 -1.26 0.89
C MET A 73 -13.01 -0.30 1.10
N GLY A 74 -13.64 -0.34 2.26
CA GLY A 74 -14.71 0.60 2.60
C GLY A 74 -14.24 2.06 2.58
N ALA A 75 -13.04 2.34 3.08
CA ALA A 75 -12.42 3.65 3.05
C ALA A 75 -12.13 4.12 1.62
N MET A 76 -11.59 3.25 0.77
CA MET A 76 -11.29 3.53 -0.64
C MET A 76 -12.56 3.88 -1.42
N GLU A 77 -13.65 3.15 -1.18
CA GLU A 77 -14.93 3.43 -1.82
C GLU A 77 -15.51 4.80 -1.43
N ARG A 78 -15.46 5.15 -0.14
CA ARG A 78 -15.88 6.48 0.31
C ARG A 78 -14.96 7.58 -0.22
N LEU A 79 -13.64 7.35 -0.22
CA LEU A 79 -12.66 8.27 -0.75
C LEU A 79 -12.87 8.51 -2.25
N LYS A 80 -13.09 7.45 -3.04
CA LYS A 80 -13.42 7.52 -4.47
C LYS A 80 -14.65 8.40 -4.70
N ARG A 81 -15.72 8.20 -3.92
CA ARG A 81 -16.93 9.05 -4.00
C ARG A 81 -16.66 10.51 -3.63
N ALA A 82 -15.83 10.77 -2.61
CA ALA A 82 -15.46 12.12 -2.21
C ALA A 82 -14.61 12.82 -3.28
N MET A 83 -13.64 12.12 -3.85
CA MET A 83 -12.69 12.65 -4.84
C MET A 83 -13.35 12.97 -6.19
N ARG A 84 -14.45 12.31 -6.55
CA ARG A 84 -15.28 12.66 -7.73
C ARG A 84 -15.77 14.11 -7.69
N LYS A 85 -16.02 14.68 -6.50
CA LYS A 85 -16.45 16.08 -6.37
C LYS A 85 -15.36 17.09 -6.77
N PHE A 86 -14.11 16.65 -6.78
CA PHE A 86 -12.94 17.43 -7.15
C PHE A 86 -12.43 17.12 -8.56
N GLY A 87 -13.22 16.44 -9.39
CA GLY A 87 -12.83 16.08 -10.77
C GLY A 87 -11.78 14.98 -10.88
N VAL A 88 -11.46 14.28 -9.78
CA VAL A 88 -10.57 13.11 -9.81
C VAL A 88 -11.39 11.89 -10.20
N HIS A 89 -11.22 11.45 -11.45
CA HIS A 89 -11.91 10.31 -12.03
C HIS A 89 -11.08 9.02 -11.95
N ASP A 90 -11.71 7.88 -12.31
CA ASP A 90 -11.14 6.54 -12.13
C ASP A 90 -9.72 6.45 -12.71
N GLN A 91 -8.76 6.06 -11.87
CA GLN A 91 -7.48 5.54 -12.35
C GLN A 91 -7.74 4.11 -12.81
N LYS A 92 -7.30 3.77 -14.04
CA LYS A 92 -7.35 2.39 -14.56
C LYS A 92 -6.81 1.41 -13.50
N GLU A 93 -7.45 0.26 -13.39
CA GLU A 93 -7.27 -0.80 -12.37
C GLU A 93 -5.95 -0.73 -11.59
N VAL A 94 -6.05 -0.44 -10.29
CA VAL A 94 -4.97 -0.70 -9.35
C VAL A 94 -4.94 -2.21 -9.10
N LYS A 95 -4.04 -2.93 -9.77
CA LYS A 95 -3.74 -4.33 -9.43
C LYS A 95 -3.11 -4.36 -8.03
N VAL A 96 -3.86 -4.84 -7.06
CA VAL A 96 -3.31 -5.27 -5.77
C VAL A 96 -2.82 -6.69 -6.00
N VAL A 97 -1.52 -6.85 -6.21
CA VAL A 97 -0.84 -8.14 -6.40
C VAL A 97 -0.37 -8.67 -5.05
#